data_AF-A0A1R3GKB6-F1
#
_entry.id   AF-A0A1R3GKB6-F1
#
_cell.length_a   1.000
_cell.length_b   1.000
_cell.length_c   1.000
_cell.angle_alpha   90.00
_cell.angle_beta   90.00
_cell.angle_gamma   90.00
#
_symmetry.space_group_name_H-M   'P 1'
#
loop_
_entity.id
_entity.type
_entity.pdbx_description
1 polymer ?
#
loop_
_entity_poly.entity_id
_entity_poly.type
_entity_poly.pdbx_seq_one_letter_code
_entity_poly.pdbx_strand_id
1 'polypeptide(L)'
;MCPSRVGESKEVAKRAYVTFLAGNGDYVKGVVGLVKGLRKAKSAYPLVVAILPDVPQEHRDILQSQGCIVREIEPVNPPPNQTQFAMAYYVINYSKLRIWE
;
A
#
# COMPACT_ATOMS: atom_id res chain seq x y z
N MET A 1 12.36 40.23 5.11
CA MET A 1 10.98 39.79 5.36
C MET A 1 10.31 39.63 3.99
N CYS A 2 10.28 38.42 3.44
CA CYS A 2 9.62 38.13 2.16
C CYS A 2 8.28 37.47 2.47
N PRO A 3 7.15 37.89 1.87
CA PRO A 3 5.87 37.27 2.15
C PRO A 3 5.82 35.87 1.52
N SER A 4 5.54 34.88 2.37
CA SER A 4 5.35 33.48 2.01
C SER A 4 4.18 33.34 1.01
N ARG A 5 4.40 32.57 -0.05
CA ARG A 5 3.41 32.32 -1.11
C ARG A 5 2.20 31.56 -0.56
N VAL A 6 1.04 32.00 -1.03
CA VAL A 6 -0.29 31.44 -0.84
C VAL A 6 -0.32 29.97 -1.27
N GLY A 7 -0.86 29.12 -0.39
CA GLY A 7 -1.51 27.83 -0.65
C GLY A 7 -1.02 26.99 -1.83
N GLU A 8 0.02 26.19 -1.63
CA GLU A 8 0.19 24.97 -2.43
C GLU A 8 -0.85 23.94 -1.98
N SER A 9 -1.99 23.90 -2.66
CA SER A 9 -2.76 22.66 -2.74
C SER A 9 -1.83 21.59 -3.33
N LYS A 10 -1.39 20.64 -2.50
CA LYS A 10 -0.65 19.45 -2.95
C LYS A 10 -1.42 18.87 -4.13
N GLU A 11 -0.89 19.04 -5.34
CA GLU A 11 -1.46 18.44 -6.53
C GLU A 11 -1.60 16.94 -6.22
N VAL A 12 -2.83 16.42 -6.29
CA VAL A 12 -3.06 15.00 -6.03
C VAL A 12 -2.21 14.25 -7.05
N ALA A 13 -1.17 13.57 -6.60
CA ALA A 13 -0.28 12.82 -7.47
C ALA A 13 -1.13 11.84 -8.28
N LYS A 14 -1.31 12.11 -9.57
CA LYS A 14 -2.16 11.30 -10.48
C LYS A 14 -1.62 9.89 -10.73
N ARG A 15 -0.45 9.57 -10.15
CA ARG A 15 0.33 8.36 -10.40
C ARG A 15 1.06 7.95 -9.12
N ALA A 16 1.07 6.65 -8.86
CA ALA A 16 1.81 6.04 -7.77
C ALA A 16 2.30 4.66 -8.21
N TYR A 17 3.41 4.22 -7.62
CA TYR A 17 3.67 2.79 -7.53
C TYR A 17 2.79 2.24 -6.42
N VAL A 18 2.19 1.07 -6.63
CA VAL A 18 1.35 0.43 -5.62
C VAL A 18 1.83 -0.99 -5.37
N THR A 19 1.93 -1.34 -4.10
CA THR A 19 2.14 -2.72 -3.67
C THR A 19 1.14 -3.08 -2.58
N PHE A 20 1.08 -4.36 -2.22
CA PHE A 20 0.14 -4.91 -1.25
C PHE A 20 0.89 -5.71 -0.18
N LEU A 21 0.49 -5.57 1.09
CA LEU A 21 1.05 -6.29 2.22
C LEU A 21 -0.08 -6.83 3.11
N ALA A 22 0.02 -8.11 3.47
CA ALA A 22 -0.91 -8.78 4.37
C ALA A 22 -0.13 -9.64 5.38
N GLY A 23 -0.72 -9.85 6.55
CA GLY A 23 -0.15 -10.67 7.61
C GLY A 23 0.99 -10.02 8.39
N ASN A 24 1.52 -10.80 9.33
CA ASN A 24 2.53 -10.40 10.30
C ASN A 24 3.94 -10.95 10.01
N GLY A 25 4.13 -11.56 8.83
CA GLY A 25 5.41 -12.14 8.43
C GLY A 25 6.41 -11.11 7.91
N ASP A 26 7.53 -11.61 7.40
CA ASP A 26 8.68 -10.82 6.97
C ASP A 26 8.51 -10.06 5.64
N TYR A 27 7.33 -10.11 5.00
CA TYR A 27 7.08 -9.43 3.72
C TYR A 27 7.23 -7.89 3.80
N VAL A 28 7.15 -7.30 5.00
CA VAL A 28 7.50 -5.89 5.23
C VAL A 28 8.93 -5.58 4.76
N LYS A 29 9.88 -6.51 4.91
CA LYS A 29 11.26 -6.37 4.44
C LYS A 29 11.33 -6.22 2.91
N GLY A 30 10.44 -6.92 2.19
CA GLY A 30 10.30 -6.79 0.74
C GLY A 30 9.82 -5.40 0.32
N VAL A 31 8.82 -4.85 1.03
CA VAL A 31 8.31 -3.50 0.77
C VAL A 31 9.35 -2.43 1.11
N VAL A 32 10.10 -2.61 2.21
CA VAL A 32 11.25 -1.75 2.57
C VAL A 32 12.33 -1.80 1.49
N GLY A 33 12.62 -2.98 0.94
CA GLY A 33 13.52 -3.14 -0.20
C GLY A 33 13.02 -2.39 -1.43
N LEU A 34 11.72 -2.49 -1.73
CA LEU A 34 11.09 -1.82 -2.87
C LEU A 34 11.20 -0.30 -2.78
N VAL A 35 10.81 0.33 -1.66
CA VAL A 35 10.88 1.80 -1.51
C VAL A 35 12.32 2.31 -1.58
N LYS A 36 13.29 1.58 -1.01
CA LYS A 36 14.72 1.90 -1.13
C LYS A 36 15.20 1.78 -2.59
N GLY A 37 14.76 0.75 -3.30
CA GLY A 37 15.04 0.54 -4.72
C GLY A 37 14.49 1.68 -5.60
N LEU A 38 13.22 2.05 -5.40
CA LEU A 38 12.58 3.17 -6.11
C LEU A 38 13.33 4.49 -5.87
N ARG A 39 13.75 4.75 -4.63
CA ARG A 39 14.57 5.92 -4.28
C ARG A 39 15.93 5.90 -4.98
N LYS A 40 16.63 4.76 -4.96
CA LYS A 40 17.92 4.58 -5.63
C LYS A 40 17.80 4.81 -7.14
N ALA A 41 16.71 4.38 -7.75
CA ALA A 41 16.40 4.60 -9.16
C ALA A 41 15.91 6.02 -9.49
N LYS A 42 15.81 6.92 -8.49
CA LYS A 42 15.24 8.28 -8.62
C LYS A 42 13.85 8.27 -9.26
N SER A 43 13.02 7.30 -8.84
CA SER A 43 11.68 7.12 -9.38
C SER A 43 10.80 8.35 -9.10
N ALA A 44 9.93 8.69 -10.06
CA ALA A 44 9.21 9.96 -10.06
C ALA A 44 7.95 9.99 -9.18
N TYR A 45 7.47 8.84 -8.70
CA TYR A 45 6.17 8.71 -8.04
C TYR A 45 6.30 8.08 -6.65
N PRO A 46 5.39 8.41 -5.71
CA PRO A 46 5.38 7.80 -4.38
C PRO A 46 5.03 6.31 -4.44
N LEU A 47 5.35 5.59 -3.37
CA LEU A 47 4.88 4.22 -3.14
C LEU A 47 3.68 4.23 -2.19
N VAL A 48 2.53 3.78 -2.70
CA VAL A 48 1.35 3.44 -1.88
C VAL A 48 1.44 1.96 -1.52
N VAL A 49 1.25 1.65 -0.25
CA VAL A 49 1.19 0.28 0.27
C VAL A 49 -0.22 0.05 0.75
N ALA A 50 -0.99 -0.71 -0.02
CA ALA A 50 -2.29 -1.22 0.41
C ALA A 50 -2.06 -2.33 1.44
N ILE A 51 -2.71 -2.25 2.61
CA ILE A 51 -2.53 -3.21 3.69
C ILE A 51 -3.85 -3.78 4.19
N LEU A 52 -3.83 -5.03 4.63
CA LEU A 52 -4.94 -5.61 5.38
C LEU A 52 -4.86 -5.25 6.88
N PRO A 53 -5.98 -5.36 7.62
CA PRO A 53 -6.01 -5.08 9.07
C PRO A 53 -5.06 -5.94 9.89
N ASP A 54 -4.70 -7.14 9.40
CA ASP A 54 -3.82 -8.10 10.07
C ASP A 54 -2.33 -7.71 10.04
N VAL A 55 -1.95 -6.63 9.35
CA VAL A 55 -0.60 -6.08 9.38
C VAL A 55 -0.36 -5.35 10.72
N PRO A 56 0.65 -5.76 11.53
CA PRO A 56 0.94 -5.15 12.82
C PRO A 56 1.28 -3.66 12.74
N GLN A 57 0.96 -2.89 13.78
CA GLN A 57 1.26 -1.46 13.85
C GLN A 57 2.74 -1.15 13.64
N GLU A 58 3.63 -1.96 14.22
CA GLU A 58 5.07 -1.83 14.03
C GLU A 58 5.47 -1.85 12.54
N HIS A 59 4.89 -2.75 11.74
CA HIS A 59 5.14 -2.80 10.31
C HIS A 59 4.63 -1.54 9.60
N ARG A 60 3.50 -1.00 10.01
CA ARG A 60 2.93 0.25 9.46
C ARG A 60 3.83 1.44 9.74
N ASP A 61 4.32 1.54 10.97
CA ASP A 61 5.24 2.59 11.40
C ASP A 61 6.56 2.53 10.63
N ILE A 62 7.10 1.31 10.44
CA ILE A 62 8.28 1.07 9.60
C ILE A 62 8.03 1.60 8.18
N LEU A 63 6.91 1.25 7.55
CA LEU A 63 6.60 1.69 6.19
C LEU A 63 6.46 3.22 6.09
N GLN A 64 5.73 3.84 7.02
CA GLN A 64 5.57 5.29 7.07
C GLN A 64 6.91 5.99 7.27
N SER A 65 7.79 5.46 8.14
CA SER A 65 9.15 6.00 8.34
C SER A 65 10.03 5.94 7.08
N GLN A 66 9.76 4.99 6.18
CA GLN A 66 10.45 4.91 4.88
C GLN A 66 9.88 5.87 3.83
N GLY A 67 8.81 6.59 4.14
CA GLY A 67 8.11 7.51 3.23
C GLY A 67 7.05 6.83 2.38
N CYS A 68 6.61 5.62 2.73
CA CYS A 68 5.48 4.97 2.07
C CYS A 68 4.16 5.62 2.51
N ILE A 69 3.22 5.73 1.58
CA ILE A 69 1.82 6.07 1.90
C ILE A 69 1.12 4.76 2.25
N VAL A 70 0.76 4.58 3.51
CA VAL A 70 0.05 3.39 3.98
C VAL A 70 -1.45 3.61 3.86
N ARG A 71 -2.13 2.72 3.13
CA ARG A 71 -3.59 2.72 2.96
C ARG A 71 -4.15 1.39 3.42
N GLU A 72 -4.93 1.38 4.49
CA GLU A 72 -5.68 0.19 4.88
C GLU A 72 -6.83 -0.07 3.91
N ILE A 73 -7.06 -1.34 3.59
CA ILE A 73 -8.14 -1.81 2.72
C ILE A 73 -8.87 -2.99 3.37
N GLU A 74 -10.16 -3.10 3.09
CA GLU A 74 -10.98 -4.19 3.58
C GLU A 74 -10.69 -5.50 2.82
N PRO A 75 -10.61 -6.66 3.52
CA PRO A 75 -10.50 -7.96 2.86
C PRO A 75 -11.64 -8.22 1.89
N VAL A 76 -11.32 -8.86 0.76
CA VAL A 76 -12.33 -9.36 -0.18
C VAL A 76 -12.60 -10.83 0.13
N ASN A 77 -13.73 -11.07 0.80
CA ASN A 77 -14.21 -12.41 1.11
C ASN A 77 -15.09 -12.95 -0.02
N PRO A 78 -14.78 -14.14 -0.57
CA PRO A 78 -15.63 -14.73 -1.59
C PRO A 78 -16.99 -15.13 -0.98
N PRO A 79 -18.08 -15.05 -1.75
CA PRO A 79 -19.39 -15.52 -1.31
C PRO A 79 -19.37 -17.04 -1.03
N PRO A 80 -20.14 -17.54 -0.06
CA PRO A 80 -19.98 -18.90 0.47
C PRO A 80 -20.08 -20.06 -0.54
N ASN A 81 -20.68 -19.89 -1.73
CA ASN A 81 -21.11 -21.02 -2.58
C ASN A 81 -21.01 -20.79 -4.10
N GLN A 82 -20.17 -19.89 -4.61
CA GLN A 82 -20.45 -19.36 -5.96
C GLN A 82 -19.56 -19.79 -7.13
N THR A 83 -18.34 -20.29 -6.98
CA THR A 83 -17.54 -20.74 -8.16
C THR A 83 -16.43 -21.73 -7.81
N GLN A 84 -15.89 -22.44 -8.80
CA GLN A 84 -14.70 -23.30 -8.69
C GLN A 84 -13.41 -22.52 -8.37
N PHE A 85 -13.42 -21.20 -8.59
CA PHE A 85 -12.24 -20.36 -8.49
C PHE A 85 -12.22 -19.50 -7.22
N ALA A 86 -13.39 -19.09 -6.71
CA ALA A 86 -13.56 -18.21 -5.55
C ALA A 86 -13.43 -18.97 -4.23
N MET A 87 -12.19 -19.34 -3.89
CA MET A 87 -11.87 -20.09 -2.68
C MET A 87 -11.49 -19.17 -1.51
N ALA A 88 -11.92 -19.50 -0.29
CA ALA A 88 -11.65 -18.69 0.90
C ALA A 88 -10.15 -18.50 1.21
N TYR A 89 -9.28 -19.42 0.82
CA TYR A 89 -7.83 -19.26 0.99
C TYR A 89 -7.21 -18.24 0.01
N TYR A 90 -7.94 -17.79 -1.01
CA TYR A 90 -7.51 -16.73 -1.94
C TYR A 90 -7.94 -15.31 -1.51
N VAL A 91 -8.49 -15.13 -0.30
CA VAL A 91 -8.87 -13.81 0.24
C VAL A 91 -7.75 -12.78 0.09
N ILE A 92 -6.50 -13.15 0.38
CA ILE A 92 -5.33 -12.28 0.21
C ILE A 92 -5.18 -11.84 -1.26
N ASN A 93 -5.35 -12.76 -2.21
CA ASN A 93 -5.21 -12.49 -3.64
C ASN A 93 -6.32 -11.57 -4.15
N TYR A 94 -7.56 -11.82 -3.74
CA TYR A 94 -8.70 -10.96 -4.15
C TYR A 94 -8.63 -9.58 -3.52
N SER A 95 -8.16 -9.50 -2.27
CA SER A 95 -8.01 -8.22 -1.57
C SER A 95 -7.07 -7.27 -2.30
N LYS A 96 -6.08 -7.78 -3.04
CA LYS A 96 -5.22 -6.97 -3.91
C LYS A 96 -6.00 -6.13 -4.94
N LEU A 97 -7.19 -6.57 -5.35
CA LEU A 97 -8.04 -5.84 -6.31
C LEU A 97 -8.61 -4.53 -5.73
N ARG A 98 -8.63 -4.35 -4.41
CA ARG A 98 -9.03 -3.09 -3.75
C ARG A 98 -8.09 -1.92 -4.04
N ILE A 99 -6.93 -2.18 -4.66
CA ILE A 99 -6.02 -1.13 -5.15
C ILE A 99 -6.72 -0.18 -6.16
N TRP A 100 -7.76 -0.66 -6.85
CA TRP A 100 -8.49 0.12 -7.86
C TRP A 100 -9.64 0.97 -7.31
N GLU A 101 -9.93 0.89 -6.00
CA GLU A 101 -10.90 1.76 -5.32
C GLU A 101 -10.23 3.05 -4.84
#